data_AF-A0A3N3DTR0-F1
#
_entry.id   AF-A0A3N3DTR0-F1
#
_cell.length_a   1.000
_cell.length_b   1.000
_cell.length_c   1.000
_cell.angle_alpha   90.00
_cell.angle_beta   90.00
_cell.angle_gamma   90.00
#
_symmetry.space_group_name_H-M   'P 1'
#
loop_
_entity.id
_entity.type
_entity.pdbx_description
1 polymer ?
#
loop_
_entity_poly.entity_id
_entity_poly.type
_entity_poly.pdbx_seq_one_letter_code
_entity_poly.pdbx_strand_id
1 'polypeptide(L)' 'MKIEHAIYQPHIQHDLKSATKFIDQSLKNQGGHLSASLNQHNQIQIRNEDNVVVKTFKGENVVRKMHHIDEYV' A
#
# COMPACT_ATOMS: atom_id res chain seq x y z
N MET A 1 12.16 -22.84 1.40
CA MET A 1 12.79 -21.50 1.52
C MET A 1 12.55 -20.71 0.25
N LYS A 2 12.47 -19.37 0.39
CA LYS A 2 12.40 -18.31 -0.64
C LYS A 2 11.01 -17.73 -0.89
N ILE A 3 10.57 -16.89 0.04
CA ILE A 3 9.64 -15.77 -0.22
C ILE A 3 10.33 -14.50 0.28
N GLU A 4 11.53 -14.21 -0.20
CA GLU A 4 12.26 -12.99 0.21
C GLU A 4 12.48 -12.02 -0.96
N HIS A 5 12.26 -12.47 -2.21
CA HIS A 5 12.57 -11.66 -3.40
C HIS A 5 11.33 -11.26 -4.23
N ALA A 6 10.12 -11.63 -3.79
CA ALA A 6 8.90 -11.34 -4.56
C ALA A 6 8.56 -9.84 -4.59
N ILE A 7 9.06 -9.06 -3.62
CA ILE A 7 8.68 -7.66 -3.42
C ILE A 7 9.52 -6.69 -4.29
N TYR A 8 10.67 -7.11 -4.84
CA TYR A 8 11.58 -6.27 -5.63
C TYR A 8 11.31 -6.34 -7.14
N GLN A 9 10.05 -6.49 -7.53
CA GLN A 9 9.68 -6.49 -8.95
C GLN A 9 9.21 -5.09 -9.36
N PRO A 10 9.78 -4.46 -10.42
CA PRO A 10 9.45 -3.10 -10.81
C PRO A 10 7.95 -2.87 -11.07
N HIS A 11 7.23 -3.89 -11.54
CA HIS A 11 5.79 -3.82 -11.77
C HIS A 11 5.00 -3.73 -10.47
N ILE A 12 5.37 -4.51 -9.44
CA ILE A 12 4.74 -4.44 -8.11
C ILE A 12 4.91 -3.05 -7.50
N GLN A 13 6.06 -2.41 -7.66
CA GLN A 13 6.25 -1.04 -7.20
C GLN A 13 5.39 -0.01 -7.95
N HIS A 14 5.16 -0.21 -9.24
CA HIS A 14 4.28 0.64 -10.02
C HIS A 14 2.83 0.53 -9.53
N ASP A 15 2.34 -0.70 -9.35
CA ASP A 15 0.99 -0.96 -8.87
C ASP A 15 0.77 -0.42 -7.46
N LEU A 16 1.76 -0.58 -6.59
CA LEU A 16 1.73 -0.04 -5.23
C LEU A 16 1.73 1.48 -5.19
N LYS A 17 2.47 2.15 -6.08
CA LYS A 17 2.42 3.61 -6.22
C LYS A 17 1.04 4.07 -6.67
N SER A 18 0.46 3.40 -7.65
CA SER A 18 -0.90 3.69 -8.14
C SER A 18 -1.95 3.48 -7.05
N ALA A 19 -1.87 2.37 -6.31
CA ALA A 19 -2.74 2.08 -5.17
C ALA A 19 -2.58 3.13 -4.05
N THR A 20 -1.34 3.48 -3.70
CA THR A 20 -1.05 4.50 -2.69
C THR A 20 -1.67 5.84 -3.07
N LYS A 21 -1.53 6.24 -4.33
CA LYS A 21 -2.11 7.50 -4.84
C LYS A 21 -3.64 7.49 -4.79
N PHE A 22 -4.27 6.38 -5.16
CA PHE A 22 -5.72 6.23 -5.06
C PHE A 22 -6.20 6.35 -3.61
N ILE A 23 -5.54 5.67 -2.68
CA ILE A 23 -5.87 5.74 -1.25
C ILE A 23 -5.68 7.16 -0.72
N ASP A 24 -4.55 7.81 -1.03
CA ASP A 24 -4.26 9.19 -0.61
C ASP A 24 -5.34 10.17 -1.10
N GLN A 25 -5.74 10.05 -2.37
CA GLN A 25 -6.77 10.89 -2.96
C GLN A 25 -8.16 10.62 -2.33
N SER A 26 -8.49 9.35 -2.05
CA SER A 26 -9.73 9.01 -1.35
C SER A 26 -9.78 9.59 0.06
N LEU A 27 -8.67 9.55 0.80
CA LEU A 27 -8.59 10.09 2.16
C LEU A 27 -8.74 11.62 2.16
N LYS A 28 -8.11 12.31 1.20
CA LYS A 28 -8.27 13.75 1.00
C LYS A 28 -9.70 14.14 0.65
N ASN A 29 -10.37 13.38 -0.21
CA ASN A 29 -11.76 13.62 -0.59
C ASN A 29 -12.74 13.38 0.57
N GLN A 30 -12.40 12.52 1.52
CA GLN A 30 -13.19 12.28 2.73
C GLN A 30 -13.02 13.37 3.80
N GLY A 31 -12.20 14.40 3.53
CA GLY A 31 -11.92 15.48 4.49
C GLY A 31 -11.11 15.00 5.70
N GLY A 32 -10.53 13.80 5.64
CA GLY A 32 -9.70 13.25 6.70
C GLY A 32 -8.32 13.90 6.69
N HIS A 33 -7.79 14.20 7.88
CA HIS A 33 -6.41 14.63 8.11
C HIS A 33 -5.43 13.44 7.98
N LEU A 34 -5.71 12.54 7.04
CA LEU A 34 -4.97 11.32 6.79
C LEU A 34 -4.29 11.39 5.43
N SER A 35 -3.06 10.90 5.35
CA SER A 35 -2.28 10.80 4.11
C SER A 35 -1.78 9.38 3.92
N ALA A 36 -1.62 8.95 2.68
CA ALA A 36 -1.04 7.64 2.35
C ALA A 36 0.31 7.79 1.65
N SER A 37 1.26 6.93 1.99
CA SER A 37 2.59 6.92 1.35
C SER A 37 3.16 5.51 1.24
N LEU A 38 4.01 5.28 0.25
CA LEU A 38 4.72 4.02 0.05
C LEU A 38 6.12 4.13 0.67
N ASN A 39 6.49 3.21 1.57
CA ASN A 39 7.83 3.17 2.14
C ASN A 39 8.80 2.34 1.28
N GLN A 40 10.09 2.35 1.64
CA GLN A 40 11.14 1.61 0.93
C GLN A 40 10.98 0.09 0.96
N HIS A 41 10.16 -0.43 1.88
CA HIS A 41 9.84 -1.86 2.01
C HIS A 41 8.57 -2.23 1.24
N ASN A 42 8.10 -1.36 0.33
CA ASN A 42 6.88 -1.55 -0.46
C ASN A 42 5.63 -1.77 0.41
N GLN A 43 5.53 -1.04 1.51
CA GLN A 43 4.36 -1.02 2.39
C GLN A 43 3.66 0.33 2.28
N ILE A 44 2.33 0.31 2.21
CA ILE A 44 1.52 1.52 2.20
C ILE A 44 1.25 1.91 3.65
N GLN A 45 1.72 3.08 4.06
CA GLN A 45 1.53 3.63 5.40
C GLN A 45 0.51 4.77 5.35
N ILE A 46 -0.48 4.71 6.22
CA ILE A 46 -1.42 5.79 6.48
C ILE A 46 -0.93 6.57 7.69
N ARG A 47 -0.79 7.88 7.54
CA ARG A 47 -0.37 8.79 8.61
C ARG A 47 -1.45 9.81 8.92
N ASN A 48 -1.52 10.23 10.18
CA ASN A 48 -2.29 11.41 10.57
C ASN A 48 -1.51 12.70 10.28
N GLU A 49 -2.12 13.83 10.61
CA GLU A 49 -1.54 15.18 10.49
C GLU A 49 -0.24 15.36 11.29
N ASP A 50 -0.10 14.68 12.42
CA ASP A 50 1.13 14.66 13.23
C ASP A 50 2.23 13.76 12.64
N ASN A 51 2.02 13.23 11.43
CA ASN A 51 2.93 12.33 10.74
C ASN A 51 3.13 10.99 11.47
N VAL A 52 2.19 10.60 12.34
CA VAL A 52 2.18 9.32 13.07
C VAL A 52 1.52 8.26 12.19
N VAL A 53 2.18 7.12 12.02
CA VAL A 53 1.64 5.98 11.28
C VAL A 53 0.50 5.33 12.06
N VAL A 54 -0.72 5.50 11.59
CA VAL A 54 -1.93 4.91 12.20
C VAL A 54 -2.26 3.54 11.61
N LYS A 55 -1.78 3.25 10.39
CA LYS A 55 -2.01 1.96 9.73
C LYS A 55 -0.92 1.64 8.71
N THR A 56 -0.55 0.38 8.59
CA THR A 56 0.39 -0.11 7.57
C THR A 56 -0.22 -1.29 6.83
N PHE A 57 -0.18 -1.26 5.50
CA PHE A 57 -0.58 -2.35 4.62
C PHE A 57 0.66 -2.92 3.94
N LYS A 58 0.83 -4.25 4.01
CA LYS A 58 1.86 -4.95 3.22
C LYS A 58 1.49 -4.84 1.74
N GLY A 59 2.44 -4.44 0.89
CA GLY A 59 2.18 -4.25 -0.53
C GLY A 59 1.70 -5.52 -1.23
N GLU A 60 2.23 -6.68 -0.85
CA GLU A 60 1.77 -7.98 -1.39
C GLU A 60 0.26 -8.20 -1.20
N ASN A 61 -0.28 -7.85 -0.02
CA ASN A 61 -1.72 -8.01 0.26
C ASN A 61 -2.57 -7.03 -0.56
N VAL A 62 -2.03 -5.83 -0.83
CA VAL A 62 -2.71 -4.82 -1.65
C VAL A 62 -2.77 -5.27 -3.10
N VAL A 63 -1.65 -5.72 -3.66
CA VAL A 63 -1.57 -6.22 -5.03
C VAL A 63 -2.44 -7.47 -5.20
N ARG A 64 -2.37 -8.44 -4.27
CA ARG A 64 -3.26 -9.62 -4.29
C ARG A 64 -4.74 -9.23 -4.35
N LYS A 65 -5.15 -8.26 -3.52
CA LYS A 65 -6.53 -7.75 -3.50
C LYS A 65 -6.91 -6.99 -4.77
N MET A 66 -5.99 -6.23 -5.37
CA MET A 66 -6.22 -5.53 -6.65
C MET A 66 -6.40 -6.49 -7.83
N HIS A 67 -5.63 -7.58 -7.84
CA HIS A 67 -5.68 -8.56 -8.93
C HIS A 67 -6.74 -9.65 -8.71
N HIS A 68 -7.62 -9.52 -7.71
CA HIS A 68 -8.58 -10.57 -7.33
C HIS A 68 -7.93 -11.95 -7.18
N ILE A 69 -6.69 -11.98 -6.68
CA ILE A 69 -6.01 -13.22 -6.36
C ILE A 69 -6.62 -13.67 -5.03
N ASP A 70 -7.71 -14.43 -5.11
CA ASP A 70 -8.27 -15.14 -3.97
C ASP A 70 -7.20 -16.08 -3.44
N GLU A 71 -6.69 -15.80 -2.23
CA GLU A 71 -6.09 -16.84 -1.40
C GLU A 71 -7.23 -17.76 -0.95
N TYR A 72 -7.59 -18.74 -1.79
CA TYR A 72 -8.15 -19.97 -1.28
C TYR A 72 -7.04 -20.64 -0.47
N VAL A 73 -7.11 -20.51 0.85
CA VAL A 73 -6.42 -21.40 1.80
C VAL A 73 -7.39 -22.51 2.17
#